data_AF-A0A060YPE5-F1
#
_entry.id   AF-A0A060YPE5-F1
#
_cell.length_a   1.000
_cell.length_b   1.000
_cell.length_c   1.000
_cell.angle_alpha   90.00
_cell.angle_beta   90.00
_cell.angle_gamma   90.00
#
_symmetry.space_group_name_H-M   'P 1'
#
loop_
_entity.id
_entity.type
_entity.pdbx_description
1 polymer ?
#
loop_
_entity_poly.entity_id
_entity_poly.type
_entity_poly.pdbx_seq_one_letter_code
_entity_poly.pdbx_strand_id
1 'polypeptide(L)'
;MSRLSLLILPTNKIIKVVGVVYDVRGILEKNRDTFRDDILNLLRESRLDFVYDLFEHVSSRNKQDTLKCSSKHRRPTVSSQFKNSLHSLMANLSTSNPFFVRCIKPNTHKMPEQFDQTVVLNQLRYSGMLETVKIRRTGFPIRRPFQDFCTRYKVLMRTVSPPEDPRGRCVQLLHLYDSTSAEWELGKTKVFLRESLEHRLEKQRELEVLKAAMVIQAHVMGYMAR
;
A
#
# COMPACT_ATOMS: atom_id res chain seq x y z
N MET A 1 3.23 16.36 -7.04
CA MET A 1 1.83 16.37 -7.52
C MET A 1 1.83 16.85 -8.97
N SER A 2 1.98 15.93 -9.92
CA SER A 2 1.94 16.28 -11.34
C SER A 2 0.49 16.51 -11.75
N ARG A 3 0.17 17.73 -12.20
CA ARG A 3 -1.16 18.06 -12.74
C ARG A 3 -1.49 17.09 -13.87
N LEU A 4 -2.60 16.35 -13.74
CA LEU A 4 -3.18 15.61 -14.88
C LEU A 4 -3.75 16.64 -15.86
N SER A 5 -2.99 16.97 -16.90
CA SER A 5 -3.48 17.78 -18.01
C SER A 5 -4.30 16.90 -18.94
N LEU A 6 -5.63 16.94 -18.83
CA LEU A 6 -6.52 16.32 -19.81
C LEU A 6 -6.57 17.23 -21.04
N LEU A 7 -5.80 16.92 -22.08
CA LEU A 7 -5.88 17.60 -23.37
C LEU A 7 -6.89 16.87 -24.25
N ILE A 8 -8.05 17.49 -24.45
CA ILE A 8 -9.01 17.09 -25.49
C ILE A 8 -8.53 17.76 -26.79
N LEU A 9 -8.00 16.97 -27.72
CA LEU A 9 -7.55 17.47 -29.02
C LEU A 9 -8.78 17.78 -29.91
N PRO A 10 -8.65 18.71 -30.88
CA PRO A 10 -9.77 19.22 -31.70
C PRO A 10 -10.40 18.17 -32.65
N THR A 11 -9.86 16.96 -32.71
CA THR A 11 -10.59 15.80 -33.22
C THR A 11 -11.17 15.07 -32.02
N ASN A 12 -12.50 14.96 -31.94
CA ASN A 12 -13.28 14.23 -30.91
C ASN A 12 -12.96 12.71 -30.83
N LYS A 13 -11.69 12.30 -30.98
CA LYS A 13 -11.25 10.92 -31.18
C LYS A 13 -10.14 10.49 -30.22
N ILE A 14 -9.48 11.42 -29.51
CA ILE A 14 -8.28 11.12 -28.73
C ILE A 14 -8.31 11.75 -27.33
N ILE A 15 -8.13 10.93 -26.29
CA ILE A 15 -7.83 11.38 -24.92
C ILE A 15 -6.35 11.09 -24.61
N LYS A 16 -5.60 12.05 -24.05
CA LYS A 16 -4.21 11.83 -23.61
C LYS A 16 -4.11 11.77 -22.09
N VAL A 17 -3.65 10.64 -21.53
CA VAL A 17 -3.38 10.47 -20.08
C VAL A 17 -1.99 9.88 -19.90
N VAL A 18 -1.11 10.57 -19.18
CA VAL A 18 0.28 10.13 -18.87
C VAL A 18 1.03 9.64 -20.13
N GLY A 19 1.01 10.45 -21.18
CA GLY A 19 1.70 10.11 -22.44
C GLY A 19 1.03 9.04 -23.30
N VAL A 20 -0.05 8.41 -22.83
CA VAL A 20 -0.83 7.42 -23.59
C VAL A 20 -1.97 8.11 -24.35
N VAL A 21 -2.17 7.71 -25.60
CA VAL A 21 -3.23 8.17 -26.51
C VAL A 21 -4.34 7.13 -26.52
N TYR A 22 -5.56 7.52 -26.15
CA TYR A 22 -6.74 6.65 -26.13
C TYR A 22 -7.66 6.98 -27.29
N ASP A 23 -8.05 5.97 -28.05
CA ASP A 23 -9.12 6.07 -29.04
C ASP A 23 -10.49 5.99 -28.35
N VAL A 24 -11.36 6.95 -28.64
CA VAL A 24 -12.70 7.02 -28.03
C VAL A 24 -13.76 6.17 -28.74
N ARG A 25 -13.45 5.65 -29.93
CA ARG A 25 -14.38 4.81 -30.70
C ARG A 25 -14.74 3.55 -29.90
N GLY A 26 -16.03 3.29 -29.75
CA GLY A 26 -16.55 2.14 -29.01
C GLY A 26 -16.50 2.25 -27.47
N ILE A 27 -16.01 3.35 -26.88
CA ILE A 27 -15.98 3.50 -25.41
C ILE A 27 -17.39 3.41 -24.80
N LEU A 28 -18.39 4.04 -25.42
CA LEU A 28 -19.76 4.03 -24.90
C LEU A 28 -20.36 2.62 -24.89
N GLU A 29 -20.16 1.85 -25.95
CA GLU A 29 -20.63 0.47 -26.06
C GLU A 29 -19.94 -0.42 -25.02
N LYS A 30 -18.61 -0.36 -24.94
CA LYS A 30 -17.81 -1.06 -23.92
C LYS A 30 -18.19 -0.69 -22.50
N ASN A 31 -18.55 0.56 -22.24
CA ASN A 31 -18.92 1.01 -20.90
C ASN A 31 -20.36 0.67 -20.51
N ARG A 32 -21.27 0.61 -21.49
CA ARG A 32 -22.64 0.14 -21.30
C ARG A 32 -22.67 -1.38 -21.09
N ASP A 33 -21.79 -2.11 -21.78
CA ASP A 33 -21.60 -3.56 -21.64
C ASP A 33 -22.95 -4.29 -21.70
N THR A 34 -23.71 -3.96 -22.74
CA THR A 34 -25.05 -4.48 -22.98
C THR A 34 -24.97 -5.93 -23.38
N PHE A 35 -25.73 -6.77 -22.68
CA PHE A 35 -25.89 -8.18 -23.01
C PHE A 35 -27.34 -8.41 -23.41
N ARG A 36 -27.56 -9.01 -24.58
CA ARG A 36 -28.90 -9.25 -25.11
C ARG A 36 -29.64 -10.26 -24.23
N ASP A 37 -30.86 -9.91 -23.85
CA ASP A 37 -31.69 -10.77 -22.99
C ASP A 37 -32.06 -12.09 -23.69
N ASP A 38 -32.26 -12.09 -25.02
CA ASP A 38 -32.54 -13.32 -25.78
C ASP A 38 -31.40 -14.36 -25.62
N ILE A 39 -30.15 -13.89 -25.68
CA ILE A 39 -28.97 -14.74 -25.54
C ILE A 39 -28.84 -15.19 -24.08
N LEU A 40 -29.12 -14.32 -23.11
CA LEU A 40 -29.13 -14.67 -21.69
C LEU A 40 -30.15 -15.77 -21.38
N ASN A 41 -31.35 -15.67 -21.93
CA ASN A 41 -32.40 -16.66 -21.73
C ASN A 41 -32.03 -18.00 -22.38
N LEU A 42 -31.48 -17.99 -23.59
CA LEU A 42 -30.96 -19.18 -24.24
C LEU A 42 -29.90 -19.90 -23.37
N LEU A 43 -28.98 -19.15 -22.76
CA LEU A 43 -27.93 -19.74 -21.91
C LEU A 43 -28.49 -20.33 -20.61
N ARG A 44 -29.56 -19.75 -20.07
CA ARG A 44 -30.27 -20.28 -18.90
C ARG A 44 -31.11 -21.52 -19.21
N GLU A 45 -31.40 -21.78 -20.47
CA GLU A 45 -32.09 -23.00 -20.93
C GLU A 45 -31.11 -24.09 -21.38
N SER A 46 -29.80 -23.87 -21.18
CA SER A 46 -28.78 -24.84 -21.52
C SER A 46 -28.99 -26.17 -20.78
N ARG A 47 -28.89 -27.28 -21.50
CA ARG A 47 -28.91 -28.64 -20.94
C ARG A 47 -27.60 -29.05 -20.26
N LEU A 48 -26.56 -28.24 -20.40
CA LEU A 48 -25.28 -28.44 -19.74
C LEU A 48 -25.29 -27.69 -18.41
N ASP A 49 -25.24 -28.43 -17.31
CA ASP A 49 -25.30 -27.89 -15.94
C ASP A 49 -24.26 -26.78 -15.71
N PHE A 50 -23.02 -26.98 -16.18
CA PHE A 50 -21.96 -25.96 -16.06
C PHE A 50 -22.35 -24.59 -16.66
N VAL A 51 -23.03 -24.59 -17.80
CA VAL A 51 -23.48 -23.35 -18.45
C VAL A 51 -24.70 -22.78 -17.72
N TYR A 52 -25.63 -23.63 -17.29
CA TYR A 52 -26.76 -23.20 -16.49
C TYR A 52 -26.30 -22.46 -15.21
N ASP A 53 -25.41 -23.08 -14.43
CA ASP A 53 -24.89 -22.56 -13.17
C ASP A 53 -24.23 -21.19 -13.32
N LEU A 54 -23.54 -20.95 -14.45
CA LEU A 54 -22.88 -19.68 -14.72
C LEU A 54 -23.87 -18.52 -14.95
N PHE A 55 -25.06 -18.81 -15.49
CA PHE A 55 -26.01 -17.79 -15.96
C PHE A 55 -27.33 -17.71 -15.17
N GLU A 56 -27.58 -18.67 -14.27
CA GLU A 56 -28.78 -18.74 -13.42
C GLU A 56 -29.05 -17.41 -12.70
N HIS A 57 -28.02 -16.85 -12.04
CA HIS A 57 -28.12 -15.65 -11.20
C HIS A 57 -27.68 -14.34 -11.90
N VAL A 58 -27.32 -14.40 -13.18
CA VAL A 58 -26.82 -13.22 -13.91
C VAL A 58 -27.98 -12.27 -14.19
N SER A 59 -27.93 -11.04 -13.67
CA SER A 59 -28.98 -10.03 -13.91
C SER A 59 -28.98 -9.53 -15.35
N SER A 60 -30.17 -9.29 -15.92
CA SER A 60 -30.31 -8.64 -17.22
C SER A 60 -29.67 -7.25 -17.21
N ARG A 61 -28.85 -6.99 -18.22
CA ARG A 61 -28.18 -5.69 -18.43
C ARG A 61 -28.93 -4.81 -19.41
N ASN A 62 -30.07 -5.26 -19.95
CA ASN A 62 -30.76 -4.62 -21.06
C ASN A 62 -32.02 -3.82 -20.67
N LYS A 63 -32.60 -3.99 -19.47
CA LYS A 63 -33.85 -3.32 -19.06
C LYS A 63 -33.73 -1.79 -18.88
N GLN A 64 -34.26 -1.03 -19.83
CA GLN A 64 -34.68 0.38 -19.70
C GLN A 64 -35.88 0.44 -20.60
N ASP A 65 -37.07 0.51 -20.02
CA ASP A 65 -38.04 1.40 -20.60
C ASP A 65 -37.95 2.71 -19.83
N THR A 66 -37.51 3.70 -20.59
CA THR A 66 -38.03 5.06 -20.63
C THR A 66 -38.93 5.51 -19.46
N LEU A 67 -38.70 6.76 -19.05
CA LEU A 67 -39.52 7.63 -18.19
C LEU A 67 -39.04 7.76 -16.74
N LYS A 68 -38.39 8.90 -16.47
CA LYS A 68 -38.24 9.55 -15.15
C LYS A 68 -37.60 8.68 -14.06
N CYS A 69 -36.29 8.41 -14.17
CA CYS A 69 -35.54 8.02 -12.98
C CYS A 69 -34.48 9.07 -12.66
N SER A 70 -34.62 9.65 -11.46
CA SER A 70 -33.69 10.60 -10.86
C SER A 70 -32.25 10.08 -10.93
N SER A 71 -31.28 11.00 -10.89
CA SER A 71 -29.82 10.76 -10.96
C SER A 71 -29.29 9.58 -10.10
N LYS A 72 -30.07 9.12 -9.11
CA LYS A 72 -29.72 8.06 -8.14
C LYS A 72 -29.84 6.61 -8.64
N HIS A 73 -30.48 6.32 -9.78
CA HIS A 73 -30.74 4.94 -10.23
C HIS A 73 -30.24 4.64 -11.67
N ARG A 74 -29.11 5.22 -12.07
CA ARG A 74 -28.48 4.85 -13.35
C ARG A 74 -27.91 3.42 -13.27
N ARG A 75 -28.09 2.65 -14.35
CA ARG A 75 -27.53 1.29 -14.47
C ARG A 75 -26.03 1.29 -14.16
N PRO A 76 -25.51 0.26 -13.47
CA PRO A 76 -24.09 0.15 -13.18
C PRO A 76 -23.31 -0.08 -14.49
N THR A 77 -22.66 0.96 -14.99
CA THR A 77 -21.68 0.89 -16.08
C THR A 77 -20.41 0.16 -15.63
N VAL A 78 -19.62 -0.33 -16.58
CA VAL A 78 -18.30 -0.93 -16.30
C VAL A 78 -17.43 0.03 -15.50
N SER A 79 -17.40 1.31 -15.88
CA SER A 79 -16.62 2.34 -15.18
C SER A 79 -17.08 2.55 -13.74
N SER A 80 -18.40 2.56 -13.49
CA SER A 80 -18.91 2.72 -12.12
C SER A 80 -18.62 1.51 -11.24
N GLN A 81 -18.73 0.29 -11.79
CA GLN A 81 -18.40 -0.93 -11.05
C GLN A 81 -16.91 -0.95 -10.71
N PHE A 82 -16.04 -0.71 -11.70
CA PHE A 82 -14.59 -0.64 -11.50
C PHE A 82 -14.20 0.45 -10.50
N LYS A 83 -14.81 1.64 -10.58
CA LYS A 83 -14.58 2.72 -9.61
C LYS A 83 -14.95 2.30 -8.19
N ASN A 84 -16.09 1.65 -8.01
CA ASN A 84 -16.54 1.19 -6.69
C ASN A 84 -15.59 0.11 -6.13
N SER A 85 -15.20 -0.87 -6.95
CA SER A 85 -14.22 -1.89 -6.54
C SER A 85 -12.86 -1.28 -6.18
N LEU A 86 -12.37 -0.31 -6.97
CA LEU A 86 -11.14 0.42 -6.64
C LEU A 86 -11.27 1.22 -5.34
N HIS A 87 -12.42 1.86 -5.11
CA HIS A 87 -12.64 2.61 -3.88
C HIS A 87 -12.64 1.70 -2.64
N SER A 88 -13.34 0.56 -2.72
CA SER A 88 -13.33 -0.45 -1.64
C SER A 88 -11.93 -1.00 -1.38
N LEU A 89 -11.16 -1.29 -2.45
CA LEU A 89 -9.77 -1.72 -2.32
C LEU A 89 -8.90 -0.66 -1.63
N MET A 90 -8.99 0.60 -2.06
CA MET A 90 -8.22 1.69 -1.47
C MET A 90 -8.60 1.94 0.00
N ALA A 91 -9.88 1.81 0.36
CA ALA A 91 -10.33 1.89 1.74
C ALA A 91 -9.65 0.81 2.60
N ASN A 92 -9.63 -0.45 2.15
CA ASN A 92 -8.96 -1.55 2.85
C ASN A 92 -7.44 -1.36 2.95
N LEU A 93 -6.80 -0.85 1.90
CA LEU A 93 -5.36 -0.57 1.94
C LEU A 93 -5.02 0.60 2.88
N SER A 94 -5.91 1.59 3.01
CA SER A 94 -5.69 2.77 3.84
C SER A 94 -5.70 2.50 5.36
N THR A 95 -6.34 1.41 5.79
CA THR A 95 -6.38 0.99 7.20
C THR A 95 -5.21 0.08 7.58
N SER A 96 -4.40 -0.34 6.60
CA SER A 96 -3.29 -1.27 6.78
C SER A 96 -1.94 -0.54 6.84
N ASN A 97 -0.87 -1.23 7.25
CA ASN A 97 0.49 -0.74 7.12
C ASN A 97 1.13 -1.28 5.81
N PRO A 98 1.22 -0.48 4.73
CA PRO A 98 1.62 -0.98 3.41
C PRO A 98 3.14 -1.14 3.28
N PHE A 99 3.53 -2.23 2.61
CA PHE A 99 4.89 -2.42 2.10
C PHE A 99 4.86 -2.30 0.58
N PHE A 100 5.85 -1.60 0.02
CA PHE A 100 5.91 -1.32 -1.41
C PHE A 100 7.02 -2.13 -2.08
N VAL A 101 6.66 -2.96 -3.06
CA VAL A 101 7.59 -3.63 -3.96
C VAL A 101 7.51 -2.96 -5.33
N ARG A 102 8.66 -2.59 -5.90
CA ARG A 102 8.76 -1.94 -7.21
C ARG A 102 9.53 -2.84 -8.17
N CYS A 103 8.82 -3.40 -9.15
CA CYS A 103 9.43 -4.23 -10.19
C CYS A 103 10.00 -3.35 -11.31
N ILE A 104 11.18 -3.70 -11.83
CA ILE A 104 11.85 -2.96 -12.91
C ILE A 104 12.10 -3.89 -14.08
N LYS A 105 11.66 -3.47 -15.27
CA LYS A 105 11.91 -4.18 -16.51
C LYS A 105 13.33 -3.84 -17.03
N PRO A 106 14.25 -4.81 -17.14
CA PRO A 106 15.64 -4.50 -17.49
C PRO A 106 15.82 -4.15 -18.97
N ASN A 107 14.99 -4.70 -19.87
CA ASN A 107 15.01 -4.40 -21.30
C ASN A 107 13.63 -4.66 -21.93
N THR A 108 13.38 -4.15 -23.13
CA THR A 108 12.10 -4.35 -23.87
C THR A 108 12.04 -5.68 -24.63
N HIS A 109 13.19 -6.25 -24.98
CA HIS A 109 13.36 -7.45 -25.81
C HIS A 109 13.07 -8.78 -25.09
N LYS A 110 12.80 -8.74 -23.77
CA LYS A 110 12.58 -9.93 -22.92
C LYS A 110 13.81 -10.83 -22.84
N MET A 111 15.01 -10.28 -23.00
CA MET A 111 16.25 -11.03 -22.91
C MET A 111 16.74 -11.13 -21.46
N PRO A 112 17.21 -12.30 -21.00
CA PRO A 112 17.94 -12.39 -19.74
C PRO A 112 19.27 -11.62 -19.84
N GLU A 113 19.82 -11.20 -18.69
CA GLU A 113 21.15 -10.56 -18.55
C GLU A 113 21.39 -9.27 -19.35
N GLN A 114 20.40 -8.77 -20.08
CA GLN A 114 20.49 -7.52 -20.81
C GLN A 114 19.90 -6.36 -20.01
N PHE A 115 20.72 -5.35 -19.72
CA PHE A 115 20.32 -4.14 -19.01
C PHE A 115 20.34 -2.93 -19.94
N ASP A 116 19.16 -2.39 -20.24
CA ASP A 116 19.01 -1.12 -20.96
C ASP A 116 18.87 0.03 -19.96
N GLN A 117 19.95 0.82 -19.85
CA GLN A 117 20.03 1.94 -18.93
C GLN A 117 18.94 2.99 -19.18
N THR A 118 18.56 3.26 -20.44
CA THR A 118 17.57 4.28 -20.77
C THR A 118 16.18 3.82 -20.33
N VAL A 119 15.84 2.56 -20.62
CA VAL A 119 14.57 1.95 -20.20
C VAL A 119 14.45 1.91 -18.68
N VAL A 120 15.50 1.51 -17.97
CA VAL A 120 15.49 1.45 -16.51
C VAL A 120 15.45 2.86 -15.89
N LEU A 121 16.26 3.81 -16.36
CA LEU A 121 16.29 5.17 -15.83
C LEU A 121 14.94 5.87 -15.99
N ASN A 122 14.26 5.68 -17.12
CA ASN A 122 12.92 6.21 -17.33
C ASN A 122 11.93 5.64 -16.30
N GLN A 123 11.99 4.33 -16.01
CA GLN A 123 11.20 3.70 -14.95
C GLN A 123 11.48 4.31 -13.57
N LEU A 124 12.75 4.53 -13.21
CA LEU A 124 13.10 5.16 -11.93
C LEU A 124 12.49 6.57 -11.80
N ARG A 125 12.48 7.34 -12.90
CA ARG A 125 11.95 8.71 -12.95
C ARG A 125 10.42 8.74 -12.88
N TYR A 126 9.71 8.03 -13.75
CA TYR A 126 8.24 8.14 -13.77
C TYR A 126 7.58 7.45 -12.56
N SER A 127 8.25 6.46 -11.94
CA SER A 127 7.75 5.80 -10.73
C SER A 127 8.00 6.63 -9.45
N GLY A 128 8.79 7.69 -9.53
CA GLY A 128 9.17 8.54 -8.40
C GLY A 128 10.13 7.87 -7.41
N MET A 129 10.87 6.83 -7.84
CA MET A 129 11.76 6.09 -6.93
C MET A 129 12.95 6.93 -6.50
N LEU A 130 13.47 7.80 -7.36
CA LEU A 130 14.59 8.70 -7.01
C LEU A 130 14.18 9.67 -5.88
N GLU A 131 12.98 10.26 -5.99
CA GLU A 131 12.39 11.13 -4.98
C GLU A 131 12.10 10.35 -3.69
N THR A 132 11.58 9.13 -3.81
CA THR A 132 11.32 8.25 -2.67
C THR A 132 12.60 7.95 -1.88
N VAL A 133 13.69 7.60 -2.58
CA VAL A 133 15.00 7.37 -1.95
C VAL A 133 15.52 8.65 -1.29
N LYS A 134 15.39 9.80 -1.96
CA LYS A 134 15.81 11.09 -1.40
C LYS A 134 15.06 11.41 -0.10
N ILE A 135 13.73 11.29 -0.10
CA ILE A 135 12.88 11.55 1.07
C ILE A 135 13.20 10.59 2.22
N ARG A 136 13.39 9.29 1.92
CA ARG A 136 13.76 8.31 2.96
C ARG A 136 15.15 8.56 3.53
N ARG A 137 16.11 8.99 2.71
CA ARG A 137 17.48 9.28 3.13
C ARG A 137 17.58 10.52 4.01
N THR A 138 16.86 11.59 3.67
CA THR A 138 16.93 12.85 4.43
C THR A 138 15.93 12.91 5.59
N GLY A 139 14.87 12.10 5.53
CA GLY A 139 13.81 12.11 6.52
C GLY A 139 13.99 11.07 7.63
N PHE A 140 12.96 11.01 8.48
CA PHE A 140 12.83 10.05 9.57
C PHE A 140 11.63 9.13 9.27
N PRO A 141 11.85 8.00 8.57
CA PRO A 141 10.78 7.11 8.13
C PRO A 141 10.11 6.37 9.30
N ILE A 142 10.82 6.14 10.40
CA ILE A 142 10.30 5.44 11.57
C ILE A 142 9.68 6.45 12.52
N ARG A 143 8.40 6.25 12.87
CA ARG A 143 7.62 7.16 13.70
C ARG A 143 6.83 6.39 14.73
N ARG A 144 7.08 6.63 16.01
CA ARG A 144 6.41 5.92 17.10
C ARG A 144 5.89 6.89 18.15
N PRO A 145 4.65 6.75 18.65
CA PRO A 145 4.21 7.47 19.83
C PRO A 145 5.19 7.29 21.00
N PHE A 146 5.34 8.31 21.85
CA PHE A 146 6.26 8.25 22.99
C PHE A 146 6.01 7.03 23.90
N GLN A 147 4.73 6.74 24.15
CA GLN A 147 4.32 5.60 24.98
C GLN A 147 4.74 4.26 24.36
N ASP A 148 4.50 4.08 23.06
CA ASP A 148 4.84 2.87 22.32
C ASP A 148 6.36 2.67 22.27
N PHE A 149 7.12 3.75 22.05
CA PHE A 149 8.58 3.72 22.06
C PHE A 149 9.11 3.31 23.44
N CYS A 150 8.64 3.95 24.51
CA CYS A 150 9.05 3.62 25.88
C CYS A 150 8.72 2.17 26.24
N THR A 151 7.52 1.70 25.87
CA THR A 151 7.08 0.32 26.14
C THR A 151 7.94 -0.69 25.37
N ARG A 152 8.19 -0.43 24.08
CA ARG A 152 8.95 -1.31 23.20
C ARG A 152 10.40 -1.47 23.64
N TYR A 153 11.04 -0.37 24.04
CA TYR A 153 12.45 -0.34 24.43
C TYR A 153 12.68 -0.32 25.95
N LYS A 154 11.64 -0.61 26.75
CA LYS A 154 11.73 -0.65 28.21
C LYS A 154 12.88 -1.52 28.73
N VAL A 155 13.14 -2.64 28.06
CA VAL A 155 14.23 -3.56 28.42
C VAL A 155 15.63 -2.94 28.33
N LEU A 156 15.79 -1.90 27.49
CA LEU A 156 17.03 -1.14 27.33
C LEU A 156 17.15 0.02 28.33
N MET A 157 16.03 0.41 28.96
CA MET A 157 15.95 1.51 29.94
C MET A 157 16.05 0.98 31.38
N ARG A 158 17.16 0.29 31.73
CA ARG A 158 17.37 -0.25 33.09
C ARG A 158 17.94 0.77 34.09
N THR A 159 17.77 2.06 33.83
CA THR A 159 18.29 3.14 34.68
C THR A 159 17.50 3.26 35.99
N VAL A 160 18.20 3.63 37.07
CA VAL A 160 17.69 3.66 38.45
C VAL A 160 16.65 4.76 38.70
N SER A 161 16.62 5.81 37.86
CA SER A 161 15.65 6.91 37.96
C SER A 161 15.16 7.35 36.57
N PRO A 162 14.21 6.65 35.95
CA PRO A 162 13.61 7.13 34.71
C PRO A 162 12.83 8.42 34.98
N PRO A 163 12.89 9.42 34.09
CA PRO A 163 11.97 10.55 34.13
C PRO A 163 10.51 10.07 34.20
N GLU A 164 9.65 10.77 34.93
CA GLU A 164 8.22 10.43 34.95
C GLU A 164 7.56 10.64 33.58
N ASP A 165 8.07 11.61 32.79
CA ASP A 165 7.49 11.94 31.51
C ASP A 165 7.98 11.00 30.38
N PRO A 166 7.07 10.45 29.54
CA PRO A 166 7.45 9.57 28.43
C PRO A 166 8.44 10.20 27.44
N ARG A 167 8.37 11.53 27.27
CA ARG A 167 9.25 12.26 26.35
C ARG A 167 10.69 12.27 26.87
N GLY A 168 10.91 12.58 28.14
CA GLY A 168 12.20 12.55 28.82
C GLY A 168 12.83 11.16 28.82
N ARG A 169 12.03 10.11 29.01
CA ARG A 169 12.50 8.72 28.87
C ARG A 169 12.99 8.41 27.45
N CYS A 170 12.27 8.88 26.42
CA CYS A 170 12.72 8.74 25.04
C CYS A 170 14.06 9.46 24.82
N VAL A 171 14.17 10.72 25.26
CA VAL A 171 15.39 11.55 25.17
C VAL A 171 16.59 10.84 25.81
N GLN A 172 16.42 10.35 27.05
CA GLN A 172 17.49 9.69 27.80
C GLN A 172 18.01 8.46 27.05
N LEU A 173 17.11 7.61 26.55
CA LEU A 173 17.53 6.43 25.78
C LEU A 173 18.20 6.83 24.46
N LEU A 174 17.64 7.80 23.73
CA LEU A 174 18.18 8.19 22.43
C LEU A 174 19.58 8.80 22.53
N HIS A 175 19.84 9.63 23.56
CA HIS A 175 21.18 10.19 23.77
C HIS A 175 22.24 9.13 24.10
N LEU A 176 21.86 7.99 24.67
CA LEU A 176 22.80 6.87 24.90
C LEU A 176 23.26 6.21 23.59
N TYR A 177 22.44 6.26 22.54
CA TYR A 177 22.69 5.58 21.25
C TYR A 177 23.07 6.52 20.11
N ASP A 178 22.71 7.79 20.23
CA ASP A 178 23.10 8.88 19.35
C ASP A 178 23.12 10.19 20.13
N SER A 179 24.29 10.55 20.64
CA SER A 179 24.50 11.81 21.36
C SER A 179 24.41 13.03 20.44
N THR A 180 24.66 12.86 19.14
CA THR A 180 24.69 13.96 18.16
C THR A 180 23.30 14.42 17.72
N SER A 181 22.24 13.65 18.05
CA SER A 181 20.86 13.92 17.63
C SER A 181 20.68 14.03 16.12
N ALA A 182 21.56 13.37 15.35
CA ALA A 182 21.54 13.40 13.89
C ALA A 182 20.57 12.35 13.30
N GLU A 183 20.29 11.28 14.04
CA GLU A 183 19.49 10.15 13.60
C GLU A 183 18.11 10.08 14.25
N TRP A 184 17.77 11.05 15.10
CA TRP A 184 16.45 11.14 15.72
C TRP A 184 15.96 12.58 15.90
N GLU A 185 14.63 12.73 15.93
CA GLU A 185 13.95 13.97 16.28
C GLU A 185 12.71 13.68 17.15
N LEU A 186 12.29 14.66 17.94
CA LEU A 186 11.08 14.57 18.75
C LEU A 186 10.03 15.54 18.21
N GLY A 187 8.89 14.98 17.80
CA GLY A 187 7.72 15.78 17.47
C GLY A 187 6.90 16.13 18.72
N LYS A 188 5.65 16.54 18.50
CA LYS A 188 4.71 16.84 19.59
C LYS A 188 4.26 15.59 20.35
N THR A 189 4.07 14.47 19.66
CA THR A 189 3.49 13.24 20.22
C THR A 189 4.28 11.97 19.89
N LYS A 190 5.32 12.08 19.05
CA LYS A 190 6.03 10.95 18.46
C LYS A 190 7.53 11.18 18.44
N VAL A 191 8.27 10.08 18.56
CA VAL A 191 9.69 9.96 18.22
C VAL A 191 9.82 9.67 16.74
N PHE A 192 10.74 10.35 16.08
CA PHE A 192 11.12 10.18 14.69
C PHE A 192 12.54 9.63 14.65
N LEU A 193 12.76 8.52 13.94
CA LEU A 193 14.07 7.85 13.86
C LEU A 193 14.43 7.57 12.39
N ARG A 194 15.73 7.56 12.13
CA ARG A 194 16.29 6.94 10.93
C ARG A 194 16.32 5.42 11.08
N GLU A 195 16.28 4.71 9.95
CA GLU A 195 16.30 3.24 9.91
C GLU A 195 17.57 2.67 10.56
N SER A 196 18.72 3.35 10.40
CA SER A 196 19.99 2.98 11.02
C SER A 196 19.89 2.89 12.54
N LEU A 197 19.35 3.93 13.18
CA LEU A 197 19.19 3.97 14.64
C LEU A 197 18.13 2.98 15.13
N GLU A 198 16.98 2.86 14.45
CA GLU A 198 15.97 1.86 14.81
C GLU A 198 16.57 0.44 14.76
N HIS A 199 17.31 0.11 13.72
CA HIS A 199 17.92 -1.21 13.58
C HIS A 199 18.90 -1.52 14.71
N ARG A 200 19.72 -0.54 15.15
CA ARG A 200 20.60 -0.70 16.31
C ARG A 200 19.82 -0.94 17.61
N LEU A 201 18.75 -0.19 17.83
CA LEU A 201 17.88 -0.35 19.01
C LEU A 201 17.18 -1.72 19.02
N GLU A 202 16.63 -2.16 17.90
CA GLU A 202 15.99 -3.48 17.78
C GLU A 202 16.99 -4.62 18.03
N LYS A 203 18.20 -4.53 17.47
CA LYS A 203 19.26 -5.51 17.70
C LYS A 203 19.64 -5.62 19.18
N GLN A 204 19.84 -4.49 19.86
CA GLN A 204 20.13 -4.53 21.30
C GLN A 204 18.96 -5.06 22.13
N ARG A 205 17.73 -4.68 21.76
CA ARG A 205 16.51 -5.18 22.40
C ARG A 205 16.42 -6.69 22.28
N GLU A 206 16.66 -7.24 21.09
CA GLU A 206 16.64 -8.68 20.84
C GLU A 206 17.68 -9.42 21.71
N LEU A 207 18.90 -8.91 21.79
CA LEU A 207 19.96 -9.47 22.64
C LEU A 207 19.57 -9.49 24.12
N GLU A 208 19.02 -8.40 24.65
CA GLU A 208 18.63 -8.32 26.06
C GLU A 208 17.41 -9.21 26.38
N VAL A 209 16.45 -9.33 25.45
CA VAL A 209 15.32 -10.24 25.59
C VAL A 209 15.81 -11.69 25.61
N LEU A 210 16.73 -12.04 24.71
CA LEU A 210 17.31 -13.38 24.64
C LEU A 210 18.08 -13.73 25.92
N LYS A 211 18.87 -12.80 26.47
CA LYS A 211 19.53 -12.98 27.78
C LYS A 211 18.52 -13.21 28.90
N ALA A 212 17.46 -12.41 28.98
CA ALA A 212 16.44 -12.58 29.99
C ALA A 212 15.74 -13.95 29.88
N ALA A 213 15.43 -14.39 28.66
CA ALA A 213 14.85 -15.70 28.40
C ALA A 213 15.77 -16.83 28.88
N MET A 214 17.07 -16.76 28.58
CA MET A 214 18.05 -17.76 29.03
C MET A 214 18.13 -17.83 30.56
N VAL A 215 18.09 -16.70 31.26
CA VAL A 215 18.09 -16.67 32.74
C VAL A 215 16.86 -17.36 33.31
N ILE A 216 15.68 -17.07 32.75
CA ILE A 216 14.41 -17.70 33.17
C ILE A 216 14.48 -19.21 32.90
N GLN A 217 14.88 -19.62 31.70
CA GLN A 217 15.01 -21.03 31.31
C GLN A 217 15.96 -21.79 32.24
N ALA A 218 17.14 -21.23 32.53
CA ALA A 218 18.10 -21.85 33.42
C ALA A 218 17.55 -22.04 34.85
N HIS A 219 16.84 -21.05 35.39
CA HIS A 219 16.23 -21.15 36.72
C HIS A 219 15.10 -22.20 36.76
N VAL A 220 14.23 -22.22 35.75
CA VAL A 220 13.12 -23.17 35.68
C VAL A 220 13.64 -24.59 35.52
N MET A 221 14.58 -24.84 34.59
CA MET A 221 15.17 -26.17 34.42
C MET A 221 15.92 -26.63 35.67
N GLY A 222 16.66 -25.72 36.31
CA GLY A 222 17.34 -26.00 37.57
C GLY A 222 16.39 -26.21 38.76
N TYR A 223 15.17 -25.70 38.71
CA TYR A 223 14.12 -26.01 39.70
C TYR A 223 13.47 -27.37 39.42
N MET A 224 13.18 -27.69 38.16
CA MET A 224 12.56 -28.97 37.78
C MET A 224 13.47 -30.20 37.98
N ALA A 225 14.78 -30.02 37.91
CA ALA A 225 15.75 -31.09 38.13
C ALA A 225 16.06 -31.34 39.63
N ARG A 226 15.59 -30.45 40.53
CA ARG A 226 15.70 -30.59 41.98
C ARG A 226 14.45 -31.26 42.54
#